data_AF-A0A9P9RIQ7-F1
#
_entry.id   AF-A0A9P9RIQ7-F1
#
_cell.length_a   1.000
_cell.length_b   1.000
_cell.length_c   1.000
_cell.angle_alpha   90.00
_cell.angle_beta   90.00
_cell.angle_gamma   90.00
#
_symmetry.space_group_name_H-M   'P 1'
#
loop_
_entity.id
_entity.type
_entity.pdbx_description
1 polymer ?
#
loop_
_entity_poly.entity_id
_entity_poly.type
_entity_poly.pdbx_seq_one_letter_code
_entity_poly.pdbx_strand_id
1 'polypeptide(L)'
;MSFTLHILPGALYTRRVLIYLAEKNLLQSLFLKISPPLPNVSAVHSTSHPSVLTTQPTAAKPKGSLPALTTPDGTTIHDSISIISYFEDLCDECENPSIHLESSTPNFPEANPSMRGQTIEEQARNAEIITLVDEATTLFERAARHGSAMFVLLQRQDITSSRIALQACRGVLAKVDGCYSHSLGLEGVEGGEDCGGVDGTATIADCLLFSLLEFAREMYGIDLVTGMEGLQRFQRAFGKRESVQVEGEQVWDGNLTKLASYWVKETDGISEWATERGKVGGLYLRALGSMALTALKRTAGLA
;
A
#
# COMPACT_ATOMS: atom_id res chain seq x y z
N MET A 1 -8.28 19.80 -16.91
CA MET A 1 -7.82 19.98 -15.51
C MET A 1 -7.56 18.59 -14.95
N SER A 2 -6.37 18.30 -14.41
CA SER A 2 -5.99 16.94 -14.00
C SER A 2 -5.39 16.92 -12.61
N PHE A 3 -5.74 15.90 -11.83
CA PHE A 3 -5.08 15.52 -10.59
C PHE A 3 -3.67 14.98 -10.86
N THR A 4 -2.75 15.20 -9.93
CA THR A 4 -1.43 14.56 -9.93
C THR A 4 -1.21 13.84 -8.62
N LEU A 5 -1.16 12.50 -8.66
CA LEU A 5 -0.81 11.66 -7.53
C LEU A 5 0.70 11.43 -7.50
N HIS A 6 1.35 11.97 -6.48
CA HIS A 6 2.77 11.76 -6.21
C HIS A 6 2.92 10.50 -5.34
N ILE A 7 3.65 9.50 -5.82
CA ILE A 7 3.72 8.16 -5.19
C ILE A 7 5.13 7.77 -4.85
N LEU A 8 5.41 7.03 -3.77
CA LEU A 8 6.71 6.35 -3.61
C LEU A 8 6.51 4.87 -3.96
N PRO A 9 7.03 4.36 -5.09
CA PRO A 9 6.78 2.99 -5.50
C PRO A 9 7.17 1.98 -4.42
N GLY A 10 6.31 1.00 -4.18
CA GLY A 10 6.50 -0.05 -3.17
C GLY A 10 6.30 0.41 -1.72
N ALA A 11 6.02 1.69 -1.47
CA ALA A 11 5.68 2.16 -0.14
C ALA A 11 4.24 1.76 0.23
N LEU A 12 4.04 1.31 1.47
CA LEU A 12 2.74 0.89 2.00
C LEU A 12 1.59 1.84 1.68
N TYR A 13 1.73 3.11 2.06
CA TYR A 13 0.66 4.10 1.87
C TYR A 13 0.39 4.41 0.39
N THR A 14 1.40 4.29 -0.47
CA THR A 14 1.21 4.40 -1.92
C THR A 14 0.39 3.23 -2.43
N ARG A 15 0.72 2.00 -2.00
CA ARG A 15 -0.04 0.79 -2.39
C ARG A 15 -1.51 0.88 -2.01
N ARG A 16 -1.84 1.41 -0.82
CA ARG A 16 -3.24 1.67 -0.41
C ARG A 16 -4.02 2.43 -1.49
N VAL A 17 -3.46 3.55 -1.94
CA VAL A 17 -4.10 4.43 -2.93
C VAL A 17 -4.14 3.76 -4.30
N LEU A 18 -3.06 3.10 -4.74
CA LEU A 18 -3.00 2.48 -6.06
C LEU A 18 -3.96 1.29 -6.20
N ILE A 19 -4.04 0.43 -5.18
CA ILE A 19 -5.01 -0.69 -5.15
C ILE A 19 -6.43 -0.13 -5.18
N TYR A 20 -6.74 0.87 -4.35
CA TYR A 20 -8.03 1.55 -4.37
C TYR A 20 -8.36 2.11 -5.75
N LEU A 21 -7.44 2.86 -6.37
CA LEU A 21 -7.68 3.44 -7.70
C LEU A 21 -7.88 2.38 -8.78
N ALA A 22 -7.26 1.20 -8.66
CA ALA A 22 -7.50 0.10 -9.57
C ALA A 22 -8.88 -0.52 -9.37
N GLU A 23 -9.25 -0.80 -8.11
CA GLU A 23 -10.58 -1.29 -7.75
C GLU A 23 -11.68 -0.31 -8.15
N LYS A 24 -11.42 0.99 -8.08
CA LYS A 24 -12.33 2.05 -8.49
C LYS A 24 -12.33 2.31 -10.00
N ASN A 25 -11.49 1.62 -10.77
CA ASN A 25 -11.29 1.85 -12.20
C ASN A 25 -10.86 3.30 -12.55
N LEU A 26 -10.05 3.92 -11.68
CA LEU A 26 -9.58 5.31 -11.83
C LEU A 26 -8.12 5.40 -12.34
N LEU A 27 -7.35 4.32 -12.33
CA LEU A 27 -5.94 4.34 -12.78
C LEU A 27 -5.77 4.77 -14.25
N GLN A 28 -6.75 4.46 -15.09
CA GLN A 28 -6.73 4.79 -16.52
C GLN A 28 -7.43 6.13 -16.82
N SER A 29 -7.93 6.81 -15.78
CA SER A 29 -8.65 8.07 -15.96
C SER A 29 -7.76 9.14 -16.59
N LEU A 30 -8.27 9.79 -17.64
CA LEU A 30 -7.60 10.93 -18.29
C LEU A 30 -7.40 12.13 -17.34
N PHE A 31 -8.11 12.17 -16.22
CA PHE A 31 -8.01 13.23 -15.22
C PHE A 31 -6.99 12.94 -14.13
N LEU A 32 -6.38 11.75 -14.09
CA LEU A 32 -5.40 11.37 -13.08
C LEU A 32 -4.03 11.10 -13.70
N LYS A 33 -3.02 11.83 -13.21
CA LYS A 33 -1.61 11.57 -13.54
C LYS A 33 -0.91 10.98 -12.34
N ILE A 34 -0.12 9.93 -12.56
CA ILE A 34 0.69 9.31 -11.50
C ILE A 34 2.15 9.69 -11.73
N SER A 35 2.73 10.38 -10.75
CA SER A 35 4.09 10.89 -10.78
C SER A 35 4.94 10.24 -9.68
N PRO A 36 5.85 9.30 -10.00
CA PRO A 36 6.85 8.87 -9.03
C PRO A 36 7.84 10.03 -8.75
N PRO A 37 8.43 10.16 -7.54
CA PRO A 37 9.44 11.14 -7.25
C PRO A 37 10.68 10.76 -8.07
N LEU A 38 10.84 11.45 -9.18
CA LEU A 38 12.09 11.48 -9.91
C LEU A 38 13.17 12.19 -9.05
N PRO A 39 14.44 11.88 -9.34
CA PRO A 39 15.25 12.89 -10.00
C PRO A 39 15.35 12.50 -11.48
N ASN A 40 14.96 13.43 -12.35
CA ASN A 40 14.79 13.33 -13.80
C ASN A 40 15.62 12.23 -14.49
N VAL A 41 14.98 11.33 -15.25
CA VAL A 41 15.25 10.99 -16.67
C VAL A 41 14.10 10.12 -17.18
N SER A 42 13.64 10.42 -18.39
CA SER A 42 12.59 9.78 -19.19
C SER A 42 12.50 8.26 -19.07
N ALA A 43 11.28 7.77 -18.82
CA ALA A 43 10.94 6.36 -18.99
C ALA A 43 10.93 6.00 -20.49
N VAL A 44 11.81 5.09 -20.91
CA VAL A 44 11.67 4.35 -22.17
C VAL A 44 11.24 2.94 -21.81
N HIS A 45 10.19 2.48 -22.49
CA HIS A 45 9.53 1.19 -22.31
C HIS A 45 10.47 0.00 -22.50
N SER A 46 10.36 -1.00 -21.61
CA SER A 46 10.47 -2.45 -21.86
C SER A 46 10.20 -3.13 -20.51
N THR A 47 9.26 -4.05 -20.32
CA THR A 47 9.12 -5.38 -20.93
C THR A 47 7.70 -5.96 -20.77
N SER A 48 7.19 -6.67 -21.78
CA SER A 48 6.17 -7.75 -21.87
C SER A 48 4.92 -7.85 -20.97
N HIS A 49 4.73 -7.03 -19.95
CA HIS A 49 3.47 -6.91 -19.20
C HIS A 49 3.06 -5.43 -19.17
N PRO A 50 1.80 -5.09 -19.47
CA PRO A 50 1.36 -3.70 -19.43
C PRO A 50 1.32 -3.23 -17.97
N SER A 51 2.40 -2.61 -17.49
CA SER A 51 2.32 -1.76 -16.30
C SER A 51 1.34 -0.63 -16.63
N VAL A 52 0.18 -0.61 -15.97
CA VAL A 52 -0.95 0.31 -16.23
C VAL A 52 -0.57 1.78 -15.95
N LEU A 53 0.53 2.02 -15.23
CA LEU A 53 1.00 3.35 -14.87
C LEU A 53 1.63 4.08 -16.07
N THR A 54 0.85 4.98 -16.69
CA THR A 54 1.37 5.96 -17.66
C THR A 54 2.14 7.04 -16.92
N THR A 55 3.47 6.95 -16.89
CA THR A 55 4.33 7.93 -16.21
C THR A 55 4.71 9.07 -17.16
N GLN A 56 4.46 10.32 -16.74
CA GLN A 56 4.97 11.51 -17.43
C GLN A 56 6.05 12.18 -16.57
N PRO A 57 7.10 12.79 -17.18
CA PRO A 57 8.11 13.53 -16.43
C PRO A 57 7.50 14.83 -15.93
N THR A 58 7.03 14.88 -14.66
CA THR A 58 6.25 16.03 -14.17
C THR A 58 6.45 16.36 -12.69
N ALA A 59 6.46 17.67 -12.43
CA ALA A 59 6.21 18.39 -11.18
C ALA A 59 7.17 18.14 -10.01
N ALA A 60 7.62 19.23 -9.38
CA ALA A 60 8.44 19.15 -8.17
C ALA A 60 7.65 18.41 -7.07
N LYS A 61 8.31 17.45 -6.40
CA LYS A 61 7.72 16.72 -5.28
C LYS A 61 7.13 17.71 -4.26
N PRO A 62 5.85 17.58 -3.86
CA PRO A 62 5.27 18.42 -2.82
C PRO A 62 5.99 18.21 -1.49
N LYS A 63 6.04 19.25 -0.65
CA LYS A 63 6.60 19.13 0.70
C LYS A 63 5.77 18.13 1.50
N GLY A 64 6.42 17.29 2.30
CA GLY A 64 5.73 16.35 3.20
C GLY A 64 5.91 14.87 2.82
N SER A 65 5.04 14.04 3.38
CA SER A 65 4.98 12.59 3.15
C SER A 65 4.36 12.26 1.79
N LEU A 66 4.68 11.07 1.28
CA LEU A 66 4.02 10.45 0.13
C LEU A 66 3.16 9.27 0.63
N PRO A 67 2.03 8.97 -0.03
CA PRO A 67 1.51 9.62 -1.22
C PRO A 67 0.99 11.04 -0.95
N ALA A 68 0.93 11.85 -2.00
CA ALA A 68 0.35 13.19 -1.97
C ALA A 68 -0.42 13.43 -3.26
N LEU A 69 -1.63 13.99 -3.17
CA LEU A 69 -2.46 14.34 -4.31
C LEU A 69 -2.44 15.85 -4.51
N THR A 70 -1.99 16.33 -5.67
CA THR A 70 -2.16 17.71 -6.10
C THR A 70 -3.44 17.82 -6.94
N THR A 71 -4.40 18.61 -6.47
CA THR A 71 -5.67 18.89 -7.14
C THR A 71 -5.48 19.94 -8.25
N PRO A 72 -6.46 20.12 -9.16
CA PRO A 72 -6.32 21.06 -10.28
C PRO A 72 -6.11 22.53 -9.90
N ASP A 73 -6.58 22.94 -8.72
CA ASP A 73 -6.39 24.27 -8.14
C ASP A 73 -5.02 24.44 -7.45
N GLY A 74 -4.21 23.37 -7.39
CA GLY A 74 -2.88 23.36 -6.77
C GLY A 74 -2.88 23.01 -5.27
N THR A 75 -4.06 22.77 -4.66
CA THR A 75 -4.14 22.27 -3.29
C THR A 75 -3.49 20.88 -3.20
N THR A 76 -2.86 20.58 -2.07
CA THR A 76 -2.22 19.28 -1.84
C THR A 76 -2.88 18.56 -0.67
N ILE A 77 -3.35 17.34 -0.93
CA ILE A 77 -3.90 16.43 0.07
C ILE A 77 -2.83 15.38 0.37
N HIS A 78 -2.52 15.22 1.65
CA HIS A 78 -1.63 14.17 2.16
C HIS A 78 -2.46 13.09 2.82
N ASP A 79 -1.80 12.00 3.23
CA ASP A 79 -2.39 10.83 3.86
C ASP A 79 -3.21 9.95 2.89
N SER A 80 -2.95 8.63 2.91
CA SER A 80 -3.58 7.70 1.97
C SER A 80 -5.10 7.61 2.17
N ILE A 81 -5.59 7.68 3.42
CA ILE A 81 -7.02 7.53 3.72
C ILE A 81 -7.75 8.79 3.28
N SER A 82 -7.18 9.96 3.54
CA SER A 82 -7.72 11.25 3.10
C SER A 82 -7.78 11.36 1.58
N ILE A 83 -6.75 10.89 0.86
CA ILE A 83 -6.74 10.85 -0.61
C ILE A 83 -7.84 9.91 -1.14
N ILE A 84 -7.99 8.71 -0.55
CA ILE A 84 -9.02 7.76 -0.94
C ILE A 84 -10.43 8.33 -0.69
N SER A 85 -10.68 8.88 0.50
CA SER A 85 -11.96 9.51 0.85
C SER A 85 -12.32 10.65 -0.08
N TYR A 86 -11.34 11.50 -0.43
CA TYR A 86 -11.56 12.59 -1.38
C TYR A 86 -11.98 12.07 -2.76
N PHE A 87 -11.35 11.02 -3.27
CA PHE A 87 -11.77 10.42 -4.54
C PHE A 87 -13.15 9.76 -4.46
N GLU A 88 -13.48 9.10 -3.35
CA GLU A 88 -14.82 8.55 -3.14
C GLU A 88 -15.90 9.64 -3.10
N ASP A 89 -15.65 10.76 -2.40
CA ASP A 89 -16.59 11.90 -2.38
C ASP A 89 -16.81 12.47 -3.79
N LEU A 90 -15.73 12.58 -4.59
CA LEU A 90 -15.84 13.00 -5.99
C LEU A 90 -16.66 12.01 -6.84
N CYS A 91 -16.55 10.71 -6.60
CA CYS A 91 -17.32 9.70 -7.33
C CYS A 91 -18.80 9.75 -6.93
N ASP A 92 -19.10 9.83 -5.63
CA ASP A 92 -20.48 9.89 -5.11
C ASP A 92 -21.22 11.15 -5.59
N GLU A 93 -20.53 12.29 -5.71
CA GLU A 93 -21.08 13.52 -6.30
C GLU A 93 -21.45 13.34 -7.78
N CYS A 94 -20.69 12.54 -8.54
CA CYS A 94 -20.96 12.27 -9.95
C CYS A 94 -22.20 11.39 -10.16
N GLU A 95 -22.51 10.49 -9.23
CA GLU A 95 -23.70 9.63 -9.28
C GLU A 95 -25.00 10.41 -9.01
N ASN A 96 -24.91 11.56 -8.32
CA ASN A 96 -26.07 12.40 -7.96
C ASN A 96 -25.99 13.83 -8.55
N PRO A 97 -26.08 13.99 -9.89
CA PRO A 97 -25.88 15.28 -10.57
C PRO A 97 -26.94 16.35 -10.27
N SER A 98 -28.02 16.00 -9.56
CA SER A 98 -29.14 16.89 -9.22
C SER A 98 -28.75 18.11 -8.37
N ILE A 99 -27.52 18.15 -7.80
CA ILE A 99 -27.12 19.16 -6.82
C ILE A 99 -26.20 20.25 -7.40
N HIS A 100 -25.49 20.04 -8.52
CA HIS A 100 -24.56 21.05 -9.04
C HIS A 100 -24.46 21.12 -10.58
N LEU A 101 -25.33 21.94 -11.19
CA LEU A 101 -25.39 22.19 -12.64
C LEU A 101 -24.21 23.02 -13.20
N GLU A 102 -23.30 23.52 -12.37
CA GLU A 102 -22.21 24.43 -12.77
C GLU A 102 -20.83 24.02 -12.25
N SER A 103 -20.69 22.84 -11.63
CA SER A 103 -19.40 22.47 -11.04
C SER A 103 -18.38 22.15 -12.14
N SER A 104 -17.22 22.82 -12.09
CA SER A 104 -16.07 22.55 -12.98
C SER A 104 -15.29 21.30 -12.56
N THR A 105 -15.93 20.43 -11.75
CA THR A 105 -15.32 19.28 -11.11
C THR A 105 -15.18 18.14 -12.12
N PRO A 106 -14.02 17.47 -12.20
CA PRO A 106 -13.85 16.34 -13.10
C PRO A 106 -14.87 15.23 -12.80
N ASN A 107 -15.55 14.74 -13.84
CA ASN A 107 -16.47 13.61 -13.72
C ASN A 107 -15.73 12.30 -13.99
N PHE A 108 -15.97 11.28 -13.17
CA PHE A 108 -15.44 9.91 -13.32
C PHE A 108 -16.56 8.93 -13.70
N PRO A 109 -17.12 9.00 -14.92
CA PRO A 109 -18.27 8.17 -15.32
C PRO A 109 -17.95 6.68 -15.42
N GLU A 110 -16.68 6.32 -15.47
CA GLU A 110 -16.19 4.94 -15.57
C GLU A 110 -15.84 4.35 -14.18
N ALA A 111 -16.03 5.12 -13.10
CA ALA A 111 -15.73 4.66 -11.75
C ALA A 111 -16.68 3.54 -11.33
N ASN A 112 -16.13 2.55 -10.62
CA ASN A 112 -16.96 1.53 -9.99
C ASN A 112 -17.78 2.12 -8.82
N PRO A 113 -18.89 1.47 -8.41
CA PRO A 113 -19.76 1.95 -7.34
C PRO A 113 -19.02 2.23 -6.02
N SER A 114 -19.69 2.95 -5.11
CA SER A 114 -19.15 3.30 -3.79
C SER A 114 -18.53 2.09 -3.05
N MET A 115 -17.27 2.23 -2.61
CA MET A 115 -16.56 1.20 -1.84
C MET A 115 -16.73 1.36 -0.32
N ARG A 116 -17.69 2.20 0.10
CA ARG A 116 -18.00 2.50 1.50
C ARG A 116 -18.96 1.49 2.13
N GLY A 117 -19.74 0.77 1.33
CA GLY A 117 -20.84 -0.07 1.79
C GLY A 117 -22.19 0.51 1.36
N GLN A 118 -23.15 -0.38 1.11
CA GLN A 118 -24.47 -0.02 0.54
C GLN A 118 -25.47 0.39 1.63
N THR A 119 -25.23 -0.02 2.87
CA THR A 119 -26.06 0.33 4.03
C THR A 119 -25.29 1.14 5.06
N ILE A 120 -25.99 1.85 5.95
CA ILE A 120 -25.36 2.61 7.03
C ILE A 120 -24.60 1.68 7.99
N GLU A 121 -25.10 0.47 8.18
CA GLU A 121 -24.46 -0.56 9.01
C GLU A 121 -23.17 -1.10 8.36
N GLU A 122 -23.17 -1.33 7.04
CA GLU A 122 -21.97 -1.70 6.30
C GLU A 122 -20.94 -0.57 6.30
N GLN A 123 -21.38 0.67 6.13
CA GLN A 123 -20.51 1.84 6.20
C GLN A 123 -19.85 1.98 7.58
N ALA A 124 -20.63 1.84 8.65
CA ALA A 124 -20.11 1.86 10.02
C ALA A 124 -19.09 0.74 10.26
N ARG A 125 -19.38 -0.48 9.77
CA ARG A 125 -18.47 -1.63 9.88
C ARG A 125 -17.18 -1.43 9.08
N ASN A 126 -17.27 -0.91 7.87
CA ASN A 126 -16.10 -0.60 7.05
C ASN A 126 -15.24 0.47 7.71
N ALA A 127 -15.86 1.51 8.29
CA ALA A 127 -15.14 2.54 9.05
C ALA A 127 -14.41 1.98 10.29
N GLU A 128 -15.04 1.03 11.01
CA GLU A 128 -14.41 0.31 12.12
C GLU A 128 -13.19 -0.48 11.63
N ILE A 129 -13.31 -1.25 10.55
CA ILE A 129 -12.20 -2.06 10.01
C ILE A 129 -11.08 -1.14 9.52
N ILE A 130 -11.38 -0.03 8.83
CA ILE A 130 -10.38 0.97 8.40
C ILE A 130 -9.57 1.46 9.61
N THR A 131 -10.26 1.80 10.72
CA THR A 131 -9.62 2.27 11.95
C THR A 131 -8.69 1.22 12.55
N LEU A 132 -9.14 -0.04 12.64
CA LEU A 132 -8.34 -1.16 13.14
C LEU A 132 -7.12 -1.44 12.25
N VAL A 133 -7.30 -1.40 10.93
CA VAL A 133 -6.20 -1.65 9.97
C VAL A 133 -5.16 -0.52 10.03
N ASP A 134 -5.58 0.72 10.23
CA ASP A 134 -4.65 1.84 10.37
C ASP A 134 -3.88 1.81 11.70
N GLU A 135 -4.54 1.39 12.79
CA GLU A 135 -3.88 1.09 14.07
C GLU A 135 -2.84 -0.04 13.90
N ALA A 136 -3.24 -1.15 13.28
CA ALA A 136 -2.35 -2.29 13.02
C ALA A 136 -1.15 -1.87 12.15
N THR A 137 -1.37 -1.00 11.16
CA THR A 137 -0.32 -0.43 10.32
C THR A 137 0.67 0.38 11.15
N THR A 138 0.18 1.29 11.98
CA THR A 138 1.04 2.13 12.84
C THR A 138 1.90 1.27 13.78
N LEU A 139 1.32 0.21 14.34
CA LEU A 139 2.04 -0.74 15.19
C LEU A 139 3.08 -1.54 14.40
N PHE A 140 2.75 -1.99 13.18
CA PHE A 140 3.70 -2.69 12.31
C PHE A 140 4.88 -1.79 11.91
N GLU A 141 4.62 -0.54 11.53
CA GLU A 141 5.69 0.41 11.20
C GLU A 141 6.59 0.69 12.40
N ARG A 142 6.02 0.82 13.61
CA ARG A 142 6.81 0.94 14.83
C ARG A 142 7.69 -0.30 15.03
N ALA A 143 7.15 -1.50 14.83
CA ALA A 143 7.95 -2.72 14.90
C ALA A 143 9.11 -2.69 13.89
N ALA A 144 8.81 -2.45 12.62
CA ALA A 144 9.80 -2.36 11.55
C ALA A 144 10.90 -1.33 11.84
N ARG A 145 10.54 -0.11 12.27
CA ARG A 145 11.52 0.94 12.60
C ARG A 145 12.51 0.52 13.69
N HIS A 146 12.04 -0.20 14.71
CA HIS A 146 12.87 -0.59 15.85
C HIS A 146 13.55 -1.96 15.72
N GLY A 147 13.09 -2.81 14.81
CA GLY A 147 13.59 -4.16 14.63
C GLY A 147 14.25 -4.46 13.28
N SER A 148 13.91 -3.75 12.21
CA SER A 148 14.46 -4.02 10.87
C SER A 148 15.81 -3.34 10.65
N ALA A 149 16.74 -4.06 10.03
CA ALA A 149 18.03 -3.54 9.63
C ALA A 149 17.93 -2.34 8.67
N MET A 150 16.81 -2.17 7.96
CA MET A 150 16.56 -1.01 7.09
C MET A 150 16.69 0.32 7.83
N PHE A 151 16.42 0.36 9.14
CA PHE A 151 16.41 1.58 9.95
C PHE A 151 17.62 1.74 10.87
N VAL A 152 18.60 0.84 10.82
CA VAL A 152 19.78 0.86 11.73
C VAL A 152 20.60 2.15 11.57
N LEU A 153 20.70 2.68 10.36
CA LEU A 153 21.41 3.95 10.11
C LEU A 153 20.58 5.20 10.45
N LEU A 154 19.26 5.06 10.61
CA LEU A 154 18.36 6.19 10.84
C LEU A 154 18.02 6.36 12.32
N GLN A 155 17.94 5.26 13.08
CA GLN A 155 17.60 5.30 14.49
C GLN A 155 18.18 4.13 15.28
N ARG A 156 18.31 4.34 16.59
CA ARG A 156 18.70 3.30 17.54
C ARG A 156 17.64 2.19 17.55
N GLN A 157 18.08 0.95 17.41
CA GLN A 157 17.23 -0.22 17.46
C GLN A 157 16.80 -0.52 18.90
N ASP A 158 15.56 -0.97 19.05
CA ASP A 158 14.96 -1.38 20.32
C ASP A 158 14.10 -2.63 20.08
N ILE A 159 14.73 -3.78 20.23
CA ILE A 159 14.18 -5.07 19.83
C ILE A 159 13.01 -5.47 20.72
N THR A 160 13.05 -5.08 22.00
CA THR A 160 11.93 -5.29 22.92
C THR A 160 10.72 -4.47 22.49
N SER A 161 10.89 -3.18 22.21
CA SER A 161 9.80 -2.34 21.69
C SER A 161 9.28 -2.86 20.34
N SER A 162 10.16 -3.34 19.46
CA SER A 162 9.78 -3.95 18.20
C SER A 162 8.87 -5.17 18.39
N ARG A 163 9.27 -6.09 19.27
CA ARG A 163 8.49 -7.31 19.57
C ARG A 163 7.14 -6.99 20.18
N ILE A 164 7.08 -6.05 21.13
CA ILE A 164 5.82 -5.61 21.76
C ILE A 164 4.90 -4.99 20.70
N ALA A 165 5.42 -4.13 19.83
CA ALA A 165 4.64 -3.49 18.77
C ALA A 165 4.11 -4.53 17.76
N LEU A 166 4.92 -5.52 17.38
CA LEU A 166 4.49 -6.58 16.47
C LEU A 166 3.43 -7.48 17.10
N GLN A 167 3.56 -7.81 18.40
CA GLN A 167 2.54 -8.56 19.12
C GLN A 167 1.22 -7.79 19.21
N ALA A 168 1.29 -6.48 19.50
CA ALA A 168 0.11 -5.62 19.52
C ALA A 168 -0.55 -5.52 18.14
N CYS A 169 0.24 -5.37 17.06
CA CYS A 169 -0.24 -5.40 15.67
C CYS A 169 -1.06 -6.67 15.38
N ARG A 170 -0.51 -7.84 15.74
CA ARG A 170 -1.23 -9.13 15.58
C ARG A 170 -2.49 -9.20 16.44
N GLY A 171 -2.48 -8.61 17.64
CA GLY A 171 -3.66 -8.52 18.50
C GLY A 171 -4.79 -7.68 17.89
N VAL A 172 -4.46 -6.60 17.18
CA VAL A 172 -5.44 -5.80 16.43
C VAL A 172 -5.96 -6.59 15.22
N LEU A 173 -5.06 -7.22 14.45
CA LEU A 173 -5.46 -8.05 13.30
C LEU A 173 -6.34 -9.23 13.69
N ALA A 174 -6.18 -9.81 14.88
CA ALA A 174 -7.07 -10.86 15.37
C ALA A 174 -8.53 -10.38 15.56
N LYS A 175 -8.74 -9.09 15.86
CA LYS A 175 -10.10 -8.51 15.88
C LYS A 175 -10.67 -8.40 14.47
N VAL A 176 -9.84 -7.95 13.52
CA VAL A 176 -10.21 -7.88 12.09
C VAL A 176 -10.52 -9.27 11.54
N ASP A 177 -9.75 -10.29 11.91
CA ASP A 177 -9.99 -11.69 11.54
C ASP A 177 -11.40 -12.18 11.93
N GLY A 178 -11.90 -11.76 13.09
CA GLY A 178 -13.28 -12.03 13.50
C GLY A 178 -14.31 -11.46 12.50
N CYS A 179 -14.08 -10.26 11.96
CA CYS A 179 -14.94 -9.65 10.96
C CYS A 179 -14.99 -10.45 9.65
N TYR A 180 -13.86 -11.01 9.22
CA TYR A 180 -13.77 -11.82 7.99
C TYR A 180 -14.18 -13.28 8.20
N SER A 181 -14.15 -13.78 9.45
CA SER A 181 -14.58 -15.13 9.79
C SER A 181 -16.11 -15.25 9.83
N HIS A 182 -16.82 -14.21 10.31
CA HIS A 182 -18.27 -14.24 10.49
C HIS A 182 -19.09 -13.83 9.26
N SER A 183 -18.53 -13.05 8.34
CA SER A 183 -19.18 -12.70 7.08
C SER A 183 -19.42 -13.90 6.14
N LEU A 184 -18.99 -15.10 6.55
CA LEU A 184 -19.09 -16.37 5.83
C LEU A 184 -20.23 -17.29 6.35
N GLY A 185 -21.19 -16.75 7.09
CA GLY A 185 -22.40 -17.46 7.51
C GLY A 185 -23.39 -17.83 6.38
N LEU A 186 -22.90 -18.09 5.17
CA LEU A 186 -23.66 -18.74 4.09
C LEU A 186 -23.21 -20.20 3.98
N GLU A 187 -23.58 -20.99 4.98
CA GLU A 187 -23.77 -22.43 4.80
C GLU A 187 -24.87 -22.62 3.75
N GLY A 188 -24.51 -22.81 2.47
CA GLY A 188 -25.54 -23.10 1.46
C GLY A 188 -25.19 -23.02 -0.02
N VAL A 189 -24.00 -22.54 -0.41
CA VAL A 189 -23.60 -22.56 -1.83
C VAL A 189 -22.27 -23.29 -1.96
N GLU A 190 -22.36 -24.61 -2.15
CA GLU A 190 -21.27 -25.41 -2.69
C GLU A 190 -20.94 -24.91 -4.11
N GLY A 191 -20.05 -23.92 -4.21
CA GLY A 191 -19.54 -23.41 -5.48
C GLY A 191 -19.64 -21.89 -5.59
N GLY A 192 -18.66 -21.16 -5.07
CA GLY A 192 -18.53 -19.73 -5.31
C GLY A 192 -17.36 -19.12 -4.57
N GLU A 193 -16.30 -18.75 -5.30
CA GLU A 193 -15.01 -18.25 -4.83
C GLU A 193 -15.00 -16.78 -4.34
N ASP A 194 -16.10 -16.22 -3.85
CA ASP A 194 -16.14 -14.79 -3.52
C ASP A 194 -15.92 -14.51 -2.03
N CYS A 195 -14.69 -14.14 -1.69
CA CYS A 195 -14.35 -13.50 -0.43
C CYS A 195 -14.17 -11.99 -0.67
N GLY A 196 -15.27 -11.23 -0.61
CA GLY A 196 -15.25 -9.76 -0.65
C GLY A 196 -16.68 -9.23 -0.76
N GLY A 197 -17.11 -8.36 0.16
CA GLY A 197 -18.44 -7.73 0.13
C GLY A 197 -19.63 -8.71 0.08
N VAL A 198 -20.85 -8.18 0.09
CA VAL A 198 -22.08 -8.97 -0.11
C VAL A 198 -22.21 -9.47 -1.57
N ASP A 199 -21.44 -8.88 -2.50
CA ASP A 199 -21.51 -9.13 -3.96
C ASP A 199 -20.14 -9.32 -4.67
N GLY A 200 -19.06 -9.68 -3.97
CA GLY A 200 -17.72 -9.80 -4.58
C GLY A 200 -16.98 -8.45 -4.76
N THR A 201 -17.61 -7.34 -4.35
CA THR A 201 -17.09 -5.98 -4.46
C THR A 201 -16.09 -5.67 -3.35
N ALA A 202 -14.90 -5.21 -3.73
CA ALA A 202 -13.89 -4.74 -2.77
C ALA A 202 -14.35 -3.47 -2.05
N THR A 203 -14.00 -3.36 -0.78
CA THR A 203 -14.19 -2.15 0.04
C THR A 203 -12.88 -1.38 0.21
N ILE A 204 -12.97 -0.15 0.70
CA ILE A 204 -11.78 0.63 1.11
C ILE A 204 -10.97 -0.13 2.18
N ALA A 205 -11.68 -0.75 3.13
CA ALA A 205 -11.07 -1.56 4.19
C ALA A 205 -10.23 -2.71 3.62
N ASP A 206 -10.73 -3.41 2.59
CA ASP A 206 -10.03 -4.49 1.92
C ASP A 206 -8.73 -4.01 1.26
N CYS A 207 -8.77 -2.86 0.57
CA CYS A 207 -7.59 -2.26 -0.08
C CYS A 207 -6.49 -1.94 0.95
N LEU A 208 -6.88 -1.34 2.07
CA LEU A 208 -5.98 -1.01 3.17
C LEU A 208 -5.39 -2.26 3.81
N LEU A 209 -6.24 -3.23 4.14
CA LEU A 209 -5.83 -4.47 4.79
C LEU A 209 -4.87 -5.24 3.90
N PHE A 210 -5.22 -5.46 2.63
CA PHE A 210 -4.36 -6.20 1.72
C PHE A 210 -3.00 -5.51 1.54
N SER A 211 -2.98 -4.18 1.40
CA SER A 211 -1.72 -3.43 1.27
C SER A 211 -0.78 -3.66 2.46
N LEU A 212 -1.31 -3.71 3.69
CA LEU A 212 -0.54 -4.00 4.90
C LEU A 212 -0.02 -5.44 4.90
N LEU A 213 -0.90 -6.41 4.64
CA LEU A 213 -0.54 -7.83 4.69
C LEU A 213 0.52 -8.19 3.66
N GLU A 214 0.38 -7.67 2.45
CA GLU A 214 1.34 -7.87 1.38
C GLU A 214 2.64 -7.13 1.64
N PHE A 215 2.60 -5.85 2.06
CA PHE A 215 3.82 -5.11 2.39
C PHE A 215 4.63 -5.78 3.51
N ALA A 216 3.97 -6.26 4.56
CA ALA A 216 4.64 -6.98 5.64
C ALA A 216 5.31 -8.28 5.14
N ARG A 217 4.63 -9.02 4.25
CA ARG A 217 5.14 -10.29 3.71
C ARG A 217 6.26 -10.06 2.70
N GLU A 218 6.02 -9.26 1.67
CA GLU A 218 6.93 -9.08 0.53
C GLU A 218 8.13 -8.19 0.88
N MET A 219 7.95 -7.13 1.67
CA MET A 219 9.06 -6.22 2.02
C MET A 219 9.82 -6.69 3.26
N TYR A 220 9.11 -7.16 4.29
CA TYR A 220 9.72 -7.47 5.60
C TYR A 220 9.80 -8.96 5.91
N GLY A 221 9.31 -9.84 5.04
CA GLY A 221 9.32 -11.28 5.29
C GLY A 221 8.51 -11.72 6.51
N ILE A 222 7.52 -10.92 6.93
CA ILE A 222 6.67 -11.21 8.09
C ILE A 222 5.29 -11.63 7.64
N ASP A 223 4.92 -12.87 7.98
CA ASP A 223 3.53 -13.33 7.88
C ASP A 223 2.73 -12.81 9.08
N LEU A 224 1.97 -11.74 8.85
CA LEU A 224 1.09 -11.19 9.87
C LEU A 224 -0.13 -12.07 10.15
N VAL A 225 -0.55 -12.95 9.24
CA VAL A 225 -1.82 -13.70 9.30
C VAL A 225 -1.70 -15.12 9.82
N THR A 226 -0.51 -15.57 10.26
CA THR A 226 -0.35 -16.92 10.82
C THR A 226 -1.36 -17.19 11.93
N GLY A 227 -2.20 -18.23 11.80
CA GLY A 227 -3.21 -18.58 12.80
C GLY A 227 -4.49 -17.73 12.78
N MET A 228 -4.71 -16.92 11.74
CA MET A 228 -5.92 -16.12 11.50
C MET A 228 -6.57 -16.58 10.19
N GLU A 229 -7.48 -17.55 10.27
CA GLU A 229 -8.01 -18.26 9.11
C GLU A 229 -8.82 -17.36 8.16
N GLY A 230 -9.58 -16.42 8.71
CA GLY A 230 -10.37 -15.45 7.95
C GLY A 230 -9.46 -14.56 7.11
N LEU A 231 -8.42 -13.99 7.73
CA LEU A 231 -7.42 -13.16 7.06
C LEU A 231 -6.57 -13.93 6.06
N GLN A 232 -6.20 -15.19 6.36
CA GLN A 232 -5.49 -16.03 5.39
C GLN A 232 -6.33 -16.30 4.14
N ARG A 233 -7.62 -16.56 4.32
CA ARG A 233 -8.56 -16.76 3.21
C ARG A 233 -8.74 -15.48 2.41
N PHE A 234 -8.98 -14.36 3.10
CA PHE A 234 -9.04 -13.03 2.49
C PHE A 234 -7.78 -12.73 1.67
N GLN A 235 -6.59 -12.90 2.25
CA GLN A 235 -5.33 -12.61 1.56
C GLN A 235 -5.16 -13.46 0.30
N ARG A 236 -5.54 -14.75 0.34
CA ARG A 236 -5.50 -15.62 -0.85
C ARG A 236 -6.50 -15.20 -1.92
N ALA A 237 -7.71 -14.82 -1.54
CA ALA A 237 -8.76 -14.42 -2.49
C ALA A 237 -8.46 -13.06 -3.10
N PHE A 238 -8.22 -12.04 -2.27
CA PHE A 238 -7.92 -10.69 -2.71
C PHE A 238 -6.61 -10.62 -3.51
N GLY A 239 -5.61 -11.44 -3.17
CA GLY A 239 -4.33 -11.50 -3.89
C GLY A 239 -4.42 -12.04 -5.33
N LYS A 240 -5.56 -12.60 -5.75
CA LYS A 240 -5.81 -13.00 -7.13
C LYS A 240 -6.31 -11.84 -8.02
N ARG A 241 -6.69 -10.70 -7.43
CA ARG A 241 -7.29 -9.56 -8.16
C ARG A 241 -6.25 -8.82 -8.98
N GLU A 242 -6.65 -8.27 -10.13
CA GLU A 242 -5.73 -7.49 -10.98
C GLU A 242 -5.22 -6.22 -10.29
N SER A 243 -6.05 -5.63 -9.42
CA SER A 243 -5.74 -4.44 -8.62
C SER A 243 -4.53 -4.57 -7.70
N VAL A 244 -4.08 -5.79 -7.38
CA VAL A 244 -2.88 -6.00 -6.55
C VAL A 244 -1.59 -5.97 -7.37
N GLN A 245 -1.70 -6.09 -8.70
CA GLN A 245 -0.57 -6.10 -9.65
C GLN A 245 -0.20 -4.69 -10.17
N VAL A 246 -0.79 -3.64 -9.59
CA VAL A 246 -0.75 -2.25 -10.10
C VAL A 246 0.63 -1.64 -10.29
N GLU A 247 1.63 -2.11 -9.55
CA GLU A 247 2.99 -1.59 -9.66
C GLU A 247 3.95 -2.58 -10.38
N GLY A 248 3.50 -3.79 -10.72
CA GLY A 248 4.28 -4.84 -11.38
C GLY A 248 5.28 -5.60 -10.48
N GLU A 249 5.99 -6.58 -11.05
CA GLU A 249 6.87 -7.50 -10.30
C GLU A 249 8.17 -6.83 -9.79
N GLN A 250 8.62 -5.73 -10.41
CA GLN A 250 9.93 -5.11 -10.13
C GLN A 250 9.94 -4.10 -8.97
N VAL A 251 8.83 -3.98 -8.26
CA VAL A 251 8.62 -2.96 -7.20
C VAL A 251 9.48 -3.23 -5.98
N TRP A 252 9.69 -4.51 -5.69
CA TRP A 252 10.47 -4.97 -4.56
C TRP A 252 11.91 -5.22 -5.01
N ASP A 253 12.79 -4.21 -4.86
CA ASP A 253 14.23 -4.41 -5.09
C ASP A 253 14.72 -5.52 -4.15
N GLY A 254 15.17 -6.65 -4.71
CA GLY A 254 15.53 -7.82 -3.91
C GLY A 254 16.67 -7.58 -2.90
N ASN A 255 17.51 -6.57 -3.08
CA ASN A 255 18.51 -6.19 -2.08
C ASN A 255 17.89 -5.33 -0.96
N LEU A 256 16.98 -4.42 -1.32
CA LEU A 256 16.22 -3.65 -0.34
C LEU A 256 15.31 -4.54 0.50
N THR A 257 14.60 -5.48 -0.12
CA THR A 257 13.81 -6.50 0.58
C THR A 257 14.67 -7.34 1.50
N LYS A 258 15.85 -7.82 1.06
CA LYS A 258 16.78 -8.57 1.95
C LYS A 258 17.25 -7.74 3.15
N LEU A 259 17.44 -6.44 2.98
CA LEU A 259 17.81 -5.54 4.07
C LEU A 259 16.61 -5.33 5.02
N ALA A 260 15.41 -5.09 4.49
CA ALA A 260 14.21 -4.84 5.27
C ALA A 260 13.72 -6.09 6.01
N SER A 261 13.82 -7.27 5.39
CA SER A 261 13.46 -8.55 6.00
C SER A 261 14.48 -9.06 7.02
N TYR A 262 15.61 -8.38 7.18
CA TYR A 262 16.57 -8.71 8.22
C TYR A 262 16.18 -8.03 9.53
N TRP A 263 15.57 -8.80 10.44
CA TRP A 263 15.23 -8.33 11.78
C TRP A 263 16.41 -8.53 12.74
N VAL A 264 16.91 -7.44 13.29
CA VAL A 264 18.10 -7.39 14.15
C VAL A 264 17.84 -8.21 15.42
N LYS A 265 18.81 -9.07 15.76
CA LYS A 265 18.72 -9.94 16.93
C LYS A 265 19.21 -9.25 18.19
N GLU A 266 18.63 -9.63 19.33
CA GLU A 266 19.13 -9.21 20.63
C GLU A 266 20.46 -9.93 20.85
N THR A 267 21.49 -9.16 21.21
CA THR A 267 22.85 -9.67 21.40
C THR A 267 23.31 -9.27 22.79
N ASP A 268 23.69 -10.25 23.60
CA ASP A 268 24.19 -10.01 24.96
C ASP A 268 25.72 -9.83 24.98
N GLY A 269 26.41 -10.19 23.89
CA GLY A 269 27.87 -10.16 23.78
C GLY A 269 28.43 -9.19 22.75
N ILE A 270 29.60 -8.61 23.04
CA ILE A 270 30.34 -7.70 22.14
C ILE A 270 30.70 -8.39 20.81
N SER A 271 31.08 -9.67 20.85
CA SER A 271 31.43 -10.45 19.65
C SER A 271 30.22 -10.68 18.74
N GLU A 272 29.06 -10.96 19.32
CA GLU A 272 27.81 -11.16 18.59
C GLU A 272 27.35 -9.85 17.96
N TRP A 273 27.42 -8.76 18.73
CA TRP A 273 27.13 -7.42 18.25
C TRP A 273 28.02 -7.01 17.06
N ALA A 274 29.32 -7.29 17.11
CA ALA A 274 30.24 -6.99 16.02
C ALA A 274 29.91 -7.80 14.76
N THR A 275 29.59 -9.09 14.94
CA THR A 275 29.15 -9.98 13.85
C THR A 275 27.86 -9.47 13.22
N GLU A 276 26.90 -9.05 14.04
CA GLU A 276 25.61 -8.53 13.60
C GLU A 276 25.75 -7.24 12.79
N ARG A 277 26.61 -6.31 13.26
CA ARG A 277 26.93 -5.10 12.49
C ARG A 277 27.63 -5.40 11.17
N GLY A 278 28.51 -6.40 11.13
CA GLY A 278 29.15 -6.85 9.89
C GLY A 278 28.14 -7.31 8.84
N LYS A 279 27.13 -8.09 9.26
CA LYS A 279 26.05 -8.55 8.37
C LYS A 279 25.20 -7.38 7.86
N VAL A 280 24.74 -6.52 8.75
CA VAL A 280 23.92 -5.34 8.39
C VAL A 280 24.70 -4.42 7.44
N GLY A 281 25.98 -4.15 7.73
CA GLY A 281 26.84 -3.36 6.85
C GLY A 281 26.97 -3.97 5.45
N GLY A 282 27.14 -5.29 5.36
CA GLY A 282 27.16 -6.02 4.08
C GLY A 282 25.85 -5.90 3.29
N LEU A 283 24.69 -5.93 3.97
CA LEU A 283 23.38 -5.74 3.34
C LEU A 283 23.22 -4.32 2.79
N TYR A 284 23.61 -3.30 3.55
CA TYR A 284 23.59 -1.91 3.09
C TYR A 284 24.45 -1.68 1.85
N LEU A 285 25.68 -2.21 1.83
CA LEU A 285 26.57 -2.08 0.67
C LEU A 285 25.96 -2.70 -0.59
N ARG A 286 25.29 -3.84 -0.47
CA ARG A 286 24.59 -4.48 -1.60
C ARG A 286 23.38 -3.67 -2.06
N ALA A 287 22.56 -3.17 -1.14
CA ALA A 287 21.40 -2.34 -1.47
C ALA A 287 21.81 -1.03 -2.15
N LEU A 288 22.81 -0.33 -1.61
CA LEU A 288 23.36 0.89 -2.21
C LEU A 288 23.99 0.63 -3.58
N GLY A 289 24.75 -0.46 -3.73
CA GLY A 289 25.31 -0.88 -5.02
C GLY A 289 24.23 -1.17 -6.07
N SER A 290 23.15 -1.85 -5.68
CA SER A 290 21.97 -2.11 -6.53
C SER A 290 21.33 -0.81 -7.02
N MET A 291 21.04 0.10 -6.09
CA MET A 291 20.42 1.39 -6.42
C MET A 291 21.31 2.24 -7.32
N ALA A 292 22.63 2.29 -7.06
CA ALA A 292 23.58 3.01 -7.90
C ALA A 292 23.67 2.41 -9.30
N LEU A 293 23.70 1.08 -9.44
CA LEU A 293 23.72 0.42 -10.74
C LEU A 293 22.43 0.66 -11.52
N THR A 294 21.28 0.57 -10.86
CA THR A 294 19.97 0.86 -11.47
C THR A 294 19.89 2.32 -11.93
N ALA A 295 20.36 3.26 -11.12
CA ALA A 295 20.46 4.67 -11.50
C ALA A 295 21.37 4.88 -12.72
N LEU A 296 22.55 4.23 -12.75
CA LEU A 296 23.50 4.30 -13.87
C LEU A 296 22.94 3.71 -15.17
N LYS A 297 22.26 2.55 -15.11
CA LYS A 297 21.59 1.97 -16.28
C LYS A 297 20.52 2.90 -16.84
N ARG A 298 19.74 3.53 -15.95
CA ARG A 298 18.69 4.50 -16.32
C ARG A 298 19.26 5.77 -16.94
N THR A 299 20.37 6.32 -16.43
CA THR A 299 20.99 7.50 -17.04
C THR A 299 21.70 7.20 -18.36
N ALA A 300 22.18 5.97 -18.55
CA ALA A 300 22.84 5.53 -19.78
C ALA A 300 21.87 5.11 -20.91
N GLY A 301 20.55 5.08 -20.66
CA GLY A 301 19.57 4.57 -21.63
C GLY A 301 19.76 3.08 -21.96
N LEU A 302 20.40 2.32 -21.06
CA LEU A 302 20.69 0.90 -21.21
C LEU A 302 19.60 0.02 -20.57
N ALA A 303 18.35 0.47 -20.63
CA ALA A 303 17.19 -0.25 -20.09
C ALA A 303 16.50 -1.06 -21.20
#